data_AF-A0A535XZT8-F1
#
_entry.id   AF-A0A535XZT8-F1
#
_cell.length_a   1.000
_cell.length_b   1.000
_cell.length_c   1.000
_cell.angle_alpha   90.00
_cell.angle_beta   90.00
_cell.angle_gamma   90.00
#
_symmetry.space_group_name_H-M   'P 1'
#
loop_
_entity.id
_entity.type
_entity.pdbx_description
1 polymer ?
#
loop_
_entity_poly.entity_id
_entity_poly.type
_entity_poly.pdbx_seq_one_letter_code
_entity_poly.pdbx_strand_id
1 'polypeptide(L)' 'MGREDEEMMLITQEGTILRTEVSSVNRYRRASRGVTVMKPTDDDRIVSIAVFVDDRPVQEDDAEADSTEPPPAAG' A
#
# COMPACT_ATOMS: atom_id res chain seq x y z
N MET A 1 4.49 -8.70 -15.92
CA MET A 1 4.23 -9.57 -14.76
C MET A 1 3.43 -8.71 -13.79
N GLY A 2 2.25 -9.15 -13.38
CA GLY A 2 1.17 -8.31 -12.85
C GLY A 2 0.07 -8.09 -13.89
N ARG A 3 -1.02 -8.86 -13.80
CA ARG A 3 -2.34 -8.60 -14.38
C ARG A 3 -3.02 -7.51 -13.54
N GLU A 4 -3.99 -6.83 -14.14
CA GLU A 4 -4.63 -5.66 -13.51
C GLU A 4 -5.49 -6.06 -12.30
N ASP A 5 -5.89 -7.33 -12.26
CA ASP A 5 -6.76 -7.97 -11.27
C ASP A 5 -5.97 -8.69 -10.14
N GLU A 6 -4.64 -8.52 -10.10
CA GLU A 6 -3.80 -9.10 -9.07
C GLU A 6 -3.66 -8.13 -7.88
N GLU A 7 -3.79 -8.67 -6.67
CA GLU A 7 -3.47 -8.01 -5.41
C GLU A 7 -2.17 -8.56 -4.82
N MET A 8 -1.42 -7.68 -4.17
CA MET A 8 -0.23 -8.00 -3.42
C MET A 8 -0.50 -7.86 -1.92
N MET A 9 -0.08 -8.86 -1.17
CA MET A 9 -0.12 -8.85 0.29
C MET A 9 1.30 -8.92 0.85
N LEU A 10 1.63 -7.99 1.74
CA LEU A 10 2.87 -7.94 2.49
C LEU A 10 2.56 -8.19 3.96
N ILE A 11 3.34 -9.06 4.60
CA ILE A 11 3.16 -9.43 6.01
C ILE A 11 4.46 -9.14 6.74
N THR A 12 4.35 -8.44 7.86
CA THR A 12 5.48 -8.13 8.74
C THR A 12 5.67 -9.16 9.86
N GLN A 13 6.80 -9.10 10.56
CA GLN A 13 7.10 -10.02 11.64
C GLN A 13 6.15 -9.83 12.84
N GLU A 14 5.73 -8.60 13.10
CA GLU A 14 4.72 -8.30 14.14
C GLU A 14 3.28 -8.66 13.70
N GLY A 15 3.08 -9.11 12.46
CA GLY A 15 1.78 -9.52 11.95
C GLY A 15 0.97 -8.39 11.30
N THR A 16 1.59 -7.25 10.99
CA THR A 16 0.95 -6.20 10.20
C THR A 16 0.81 -6.68 8.76
N ILE A 17 -0.40 -6.53 8.20
CA ILE A 17 -0.71 -6.93 6.83
C ILE A 17 -1.03 -5.69 6.01
N LEU A 18 -0.27 -5.45 4.95
CA LEU A 18 -0.59 -4.46 3.92
C LEU A 18 -1.10 -5.18 2.68
N ARG A 19 -2.23 -4.74 2.17
CA ARG A 19 -2.87 -5.30 0.98
C ARG A 19 -3.12 -4.18 -0.03
N THR A 20 -2.66 -4.37 -1.26
CA THR A 20 -2.73 -3.33 -2.29
C THR A 20 -2.83 -3.96 -3.68
N GLU A 21 -3.56 -3.29 -4.57
CA GLU A 21 -3.64 -3.69 -5.98
C GLU A 21 -2.27 -3.56 -6.64
N VAL A 22 -1.87 -4.56 -7.42
CA VAL A 22 -0.62 -4.51 -8.20
C VAL A 22 -0.64 -3.34 -9.19
N SER A 23 -1.83 -2.98 -9.68
CA SER A 23 -2.06 -1.82 -10.56
C SER A 23 -1.73 -0.48 -9.92
N SER A 24 -1.79 -0.37 -8.59
CA SER A 24 -1.46 0.87 -7.85
C SER A 24 0.05 1.13 -7.81
N VAL A 25 0.89 0.10 -8.02
CA VAL A 25 2.34 0.23 -8.07
C VAL A 25 2.81 0.44 -9.51
N ASN A 26 3.47 1.57 -9.77
CA ASN A 26 4.00 1.87 -11.10
C ASN A 26 4.92 0.77 -11.63
N ARG A 27 4.81 0.45 -12.92
CA ARG A 27 5.70 -0.50 -13.58
C ARG A 27 7.05 0.13 -13.85
N TYR A 28 8.09 -0.39 -13.21
CA TYR A 28 9.46 0.06 -13.45
C TYR A 28 10.25 -0.93 -14.30
N ARG A 29 11.20 -0.40 -15.08
CA ARG A 29 12.14 -1.23 -15.85
C ARG A 29 13.10 -1.94 -14.90
N ARG A 30 13.64 -3.09 -15.32
CA ARG A 30 14.61 -3.89 -14.54
C ARG A 30 15.83 -3.10 -14.01
N ALA A 31 16.22 -2.04 -14.70
CA ALA A 31 17.36 -1.19 -14.35
C ALA A 31 16.91 0.01 -13.47
N SER A 32 16.12 -0.25 -12.44
CA SER A 32 15.61 0.78 -11.51
C SER A 32 15.87 0.39 -10.06
N ARG A 33 15.85 1.38 -9.16
CA ARG A 33 15.96 1.16 -7.71
C ARG A 33 14.66 0.65 -7.05
N GLY A 34 13.59 0.53 -7.83
CA GLY A 34 12.25 0.22 -7.30
C GLY A 34 11.62 1.39 -6.55
N VAL A 35 10.49 1.10 -5.91
CA VAL A 35 9.75 2.03 -5.04
C VAL A 35 9.44 1.36 -3.71
N THR A 36 9.22 2.15 -2.68
CA THR A 36 8.78 1.66 -1.38
C THR A 36 7.26 1.49 -1.38
N VAL A 37 6.79 0.25 -1.28
CA VAL A 37 5.35 -0.07 -1.15
C VAL A 37 4.93 -0.06 0.33
N MET A 38 5.79 -0.53 1.23
CA MET A 38 5.56 -0.56 2.66
C MET A 38 6.79 -0.07 3.40
N LYS A 39 6.58 0.73 4.45
CA LYS A 39 7.62 1.11 5.40
C LYS A 39 7.27 0.52 6.78
N PRO A 40 7.90 -0.59 7.19
CA PRO A 40 7.73 -1.11 8.53
C PRO A 40 8.30 -0.14 9.59
N THR A 41 7.89 -0.32 10.84
CA THR A 41 8.43 0.39 12.02
C THR A 41 9.89 0.01 12.28
N ASP A 42 10.58 0.75 13.16
CA ASP A 42 12.04 0.67 13.35
C ASP A 42 12.56 -0.72 13.80
N ASP A 43 11.68 -1.58 14.35
CA ASP A 43 12.00 -2.95 14.79
C ASP A 43 11.24 -4.05 14.00
N ASP A 44 10.44 -3.66 13.01
CA ASP A 44 9.64 -4.59 12.21
C ASP A 44 10.24 -4.78 10.81
N ARG A 45 9.92 -5.92 10.21
CA ARG A 45 10.40 -6.28 8.87
C ARG A 45 9.40 -7.13 8.11
N ILE A 46 9.44 -7.03 6.80
CA ILE A 46 8.64 -7.90 5.92
C ILE A 46 9.18 -9.32 6.02
N VAL A 47 8.32 -10.26 6.40
CA VAL A 47 8.64 -11.70 6.49
C VAL A 47 7.98 -12.52 5.39
N SER A 48 6.92 -12.01 4.76
CA SER A 48 6.25 -12.70 3.67
C SER A 48 5.65 -11.73 2.65
N ILE A 49 5.62 -12.17 1.39
CA ILE A 49 4.99 -11.49 0.26
C ILE A 49 4.20 -12.55 -0.52
N ALA A 50 2.95 -12.25 -0.83
CA ALA A 50 2.11 -13.05 -1.69
C ALA A 50 1.47 -12.18 -2.76
N VAL A 51 1.28 -12.74 -3.96
CA VAL A 51 0.51 -12.13 -5.05
C VAL A 51 -0.58 -13.11 -5.44
N PHE A 52 -1.81 -12.63 -5.54
CA PHE A 52 -2.96 -13.46 -5.86
C PHE A 52 -4.00 -12.67 -6.62
N VAL A 53 -4.84 -13.37 -7.37
CA VAL A 53 -6.02 -12.78 -8.00
C VAL A 53 -7.11 -12.68 -6.95
N ASP A 54 -7.66 -11.51 -6.74
CA ASP A 54 -8.80 -11.35 -5.86
C ASP A 54 -10.10 -11.48 -6.67
N ASP A 55 -10.96 -12.39 -6.22
CA ASP A 55 -12.25 -12.69 -6.85
C ASP A 55 -13.41 -11.96 -6.11
N ARG A 56 -13.11 -11.11 -5.13
CA ARG A 56 -14.13 -10.39 -4.37
C ARG A 56 -14.49 -9.08 -5.10
N PRO A 57 -15.75 -8.66 -5.02
CA PRO A 57 -16.15 -7.37 -5.59
C PRO A 57 -15.42 -6.24 -4.87
N VAL A 58 -14.83 -5.33 -5.65
CA VAL A 58 -14.23 -4.08 -5.16
C VAL A 58 -15.23 -3.31 -4.31
N GLN A 59 -14.85 -3.01 -3.05
CA GLN A 59 -15.60 -2.10 -2.19
C GLN A 59 -14.96 -0.72 -2.33
N GLU A 60 -15.75 0.26 -2.77
CA GLU A 60 -15.36 1.68 -2.77
C GLU A 60 -15.21 2.13 -1.31
N ASP A 61 -13.97 2.29 -0.85
CA ASP A 61 -13.66 2.86 0.46
C ASP A 61 -13.82 4.39 0.38
N ASP A 62 -14.81 4.91 1.10
CA ASP A 62 -15.20 6.32 1.14
C ASP A 62 -14.05 7.15 1.75
N ALA A 63 -13.28 7.81 0.89
CA ALA A 63 -12.23 8.72 1.29
C ALA A 63 -12.84 10.01 1.88
N GLU A 64 -13.16 10.00 3.17
CA GLU A 64 -13.52 11.23 3.88
C GLU A 64 -12.25 12.09 4.06
N ALA A 65 -12.24 13.19 3.31
CA ALA A 65 -11.16 14.17 3.26
C ALA A 65 -11.07 14.96 4.58
N ASP A 66 -10.01 14.72 5.36
CA ASP A 66 -9.60 15.61 6.46
C ASP A 66 -9.12 16.95 5.87
N SER A 67 -10.06 17.88 5.76
CA SER A 67 -9.79 19.27 5.39
C SER A 67 -9.11 19.95 6.57
N THR A 68 -7.83 20.27 6.37
CA THR A 68 -6.95 21.11 7.19
C THR A 68 -7.68 22.26 7.91
N GLU A 69 -7.61 22.26 9.24
CA GLU A 69 -7.88 23.44 10.06
C GLU A 69 -6.59 24.28 10.19
N PRO A 70 -6.51 25.49 9.61
CA PRO A 70 -5.42 26.41 9.95
C PRO A 70 -5.68 27.04 11.32
N PRO A 71 -4.66 27.18 12.19
CA PRO A 71 -4.82 27.77 13.50
C PRO A 71 -5.25 29.24 13.39
N PRO A 72 -6.18 29.73 14.25
CA PRO A 72 -6.50 31.14 14.29
C PRO A 72 -5.27 31.94 14.72
N ALA A 73 -4.90 32.93 13.89
CA ALA A 73 -3.81 33.85 14.17
C ALA A 73 -4.08 34.63 15.46
N ALA A 74 -3.09 34.65 16.36
CA ALA A 74 -3.11 35.45 17.57
C ALA A 74 -3.19 36.95 17.23
N GLY A 75 -4.10 37.65 17.89
CA GLY A 75 -4.15 39.11 17.97
C GLY A 75 -4.05 39.54 19.43
#